data_AF-A0A1I5D7D6-F1
#
_entry.id   AF-A0A1I5D7D6-F1
#
_cell.length_a   1.000
_cell.length_b   1.000
_cell.length_c   1.000
_cell.angle_alpha   90.00
_cell.angle_beta   90.00
_cell.angle_gamma   90.00
#
_symmetry.space_group_name_H-M   'P 1'
#
loop_
_entity.id
_entity.type
_entity.pdbx_description
1 polymer ?
#
loop_
_entity_poly.entity_id
_entity_poly.type
_entity_poly.pdbx_seq_one_letter_code
_entity_poly.pdbx_strand_id
1 'polypeptide(L)' 'MLVYMAFPPQHWTKLHSTNPIERFNGEIKRRTEVVGIFANEDAIIRLIGAILLERNDEWAV' A
#
# COMPACT_ATOMS: atom_id res chain seq x y z
N MET A 1 -26.12 -3.06 2.10
CA MET A 1 -25.31 -4.28 2.34
C MET A 1 -23.86 -3.92 2.04
N LEU A 2 -22.93 -4.14 2.98
CA LEU A 2 -21.51 -3.84 2.75
C LEU A 2 -20.89 -4.97 1.91
N VAL A 3 -20.14 -4.62 0.86
CA VAL A 3 -19.63 -5.58 -0.16
C VAL A 3 -18.75 -6.67 0.44
N TYR A 4 -18.00 -6.39 1.52
CA TYR A 4 -17.14 -7.40 2.16
C TYR A 4 -17.91 -8.55 2.81
N MET A 5 -19.19 -8.37 3.13
CA MET A 5 -20.05 -9.42 3.71
C MET A 5 -20.36 -10.55 2.73
N ALA A 6 -20.03 -10.38 1.44
CA ALA A 6 -20.10 -11.44 0.43
C ALA A 6 -18.93 -12.44 0.51
N PHE A 7 -17.86 -12.13 1.24
CA PHE A 7 -16.73 -13.03 1.44
C PHE A 7 -16.95 -13.95 2.66
N PRO A 8 -16.21 -15.07 2.79
CA PRO A 8 -16.25 -15.88 4.01
C PRO A 8 -15.91 -15.05 5.28
N PRO A 9 -16.54 -15.30 6.43
CA PRO A 9 -16.34 -14.52 7.66
C PRO A 9 -14.88 -14.40 8.12
N GLN A 10 -14.05 -15.40 7.79
CA GLN A 10 -12.60 -15.40 8.08
C GLN A 10 -11.86 -14.23 7.40
N HIS A 11 -12.38 -13.72 6.28
CA HIS A 11 -11.79 -12.60 5.55
C HIS A 11 -12.31 -11.24 6.02
N TRP A 12 -13.42 -11.19 6.76
CA TRP A 12 -14.05 -9.93 7.16
C TRP A 12 -13.11 -9.09 8.02
N THR A 13 -12.40 -9.68 8.97
CA THR A 13 -11.47 -8.96 9.85
C THR A 13 -10.39 -8.22 9.05
N LYS A 14 -9.91 -8.83 7.96
CA LYS A 14 -8.92 -8.23 7.04
C LYS A 14 -9.55 -7.21 6.09
N LEU A 15 -10.78 -7.46 5.61
CA LEU A 15 -11.45 -6.62 4.61
C LEU A 15 -12.23 -5.43 5.19
N HIS A 16 -12.59 -5.46 6.48
CA HIS A 16 -13.35 -4.37 7.08
C HIS A 16 -12.50 -3.11 7.33
N SER A 17 -11.17 -3.25 7.42
CA SER A 17 -10.26 -2.17 7.79
C SER A 17 -9.48 -1.65 6.59
N THR A 18 -9.45 -0.33 6.43
CA THR A 18 -8.58 0.38 5.49
C THR A 18 -7.21 0.71 6.08
N ASN A 19 -6.96 0.39 7.36
CA ASN A 19 -5.69 0.68 8.04
C ASN A 19 -4.45 0.19 7.27
N PRO A 20 -4.44 -1.00 6.63
CA PRO A 20 -3.25 -1.45 5.93
C PRO A 20 -2.95 -0.63 4.68
N ILE A 21 -3.97 -0.22 3.92
CA ILE A 21 -3.78 0.63 2.72
C ILE A 21 -3.45 2.07 3.11
N GLU A 22 -4.04 2.59 4.19
CA GLU A 22 -3.72 3.92 4.72
C GLU A 22 -2.27 4.01 5.20
N ARG A 23 -1.79 3.00 5.93
CA ARG A 23 -0.39 2.91 6.36
C ARG A 23 0.56 2.87 5.17
N PHE A 24 0.21 2.09 4.14
CA PHE A 24 1.00 1.99 2.92
C PHE A 24 1.09 3.33 2.17
N ASN A 25 -0.04 4.01 1.99
CA ASN A 25 -0.09 5.33 1.36
C ASN A 25 0.69 6.39 2.18
N GLY A 26 0.66 6.29 3.51
CA GLY A 26 1.46 7.13 4.40
C GLY A 26 2.97 6.96 4.16
N GLU A 27 3.43 5.72 3.97
CA GLU A 27 4.84 5.44 3.69
C GLU A 27 5.28 5.95 2.32
N ILE A 28 4.44 5.76 1.28
CA ILE A 28 4.68 6.35 -0.03
C ILE A 28 4.82 7.87 0.10
N LYS A 29 3.88 8.54 0.77
CA LYS A 29 3.91 9.99 0.95
C LYS A 29 5.18 10.44 1.67
N ARG A 30 5.56 9.77 2.76
CA ARG A 30 6.76 10.10 3.54
C ARG A 30 8.05 9.97 2.73
N ARG A 31 8.19 8.92 1.91
CA ARG A 31 9.41 8.70 1.11
C ARG A 31 9.46 9.60 -0.13
N THR A 32 8.32 9.93 -0.74
CA THR A 32 8.29 10.89 -1.85
C THR A 32 8.52 12.33 -1.37
N GLU A 33 8.08 12.68 -0.16
CA GLU A 33 8.30 14.00 0.44
C GLU A 33 9.80 14.32 0.64
N VAL A 34 10.63 13.33 1.00
CA VAL A 34 12.10 13.49 1.11
C VAL A 34 12.75 13.81 -0.24
N VAL A 35 12.22 13.28 -1.34
CA VAL A 35 12.75 13.52 -2.69
C VAL A 35 12.31 14.88 -3.22
N GLY A 36 11.10 15.34 -2.87
CA GLY A 36 10.54 16.63 -3.25
C GLY A 36 10.12 16.71 -4.72
N ILE A 37 11.08 16.66 -5.65
CA ILE A 37 10.84 16.73 -7.11
C ILE A 37 11.57 15.58 -7.81
N PHE A 38 10.85 14.87 -8.68
CA PHE A 38 11.41 13.80 -9.51
C PHE A 38 11.81 14.33 -10.88
N ALA A 39 12.95 13.85 -11.40
CA ALA A 39 13.48 14.25 -12.70
C ALA A 39 12.65 13.73 -13.89
N ASN A 40 11.90 12.64 -13.72
CA ASN A 40 11.00 12.04 -14.69
C ASN A 40 10.05 11.02 -14.03
N GLU A 41 9.08 10.52 -14.79
CA GLU A 41 8.12 9.50 -14.34
C GLU A 41 8.80 8.16 -13.96
N ASP A 42 9.83 7.74 -14.68
CA ASP A 42 10.51 6.48 -14.35
C ASP A 42 11.16 6.51 -12.95
N ALA A 43 11.64 7.67 -12.51
CA ALA A 43 12.25 7.83 -11.19
C ALA A 43 11.23 7.59 -10.06
N ILE A 44 10.01 8.13 -10.19
CA ILE A 44 8.94 7.90 -9.20
C ILE A 44 8.42 6.46 -9.27
N ILE A 45 8.28 5.89 -10.47
CA ILE A 45 7.86 4.49 -10.65
C ILE A 45 8.86 3.54 -9.98
N ARG A 46 10.17 3.77 -10.13
CA ARG A 46 11.21 2.94 -9.47
C ARG A 46 11.13 3.02 -7.95
N LEU A 47 10.94 4.22 -7.38
CA LEU A 47 10.81 4.39 -5.94
C LEU A 47 9.56 3.66 -5.39
N ILE A 48 8.40 3.90 -6.00
CA ILE A 48 7.15 3.26 -5.58
C ILE A 48 7.25 1.73 -5.76
N GLY A 49 7.86 1.27 -6.86
CA GLY A 49 8.12 -0.14 -7.11
C GLY A 49 8.99 -0.80 -6.04
N ALA A 50 10.06 -0.12 -5.60
CA ALA A 50 10.89 -0.61 -4.49
C ALA A 50 10.10 -0.71 -3.18
N ILE A 51 9.28 0.30 -2.86
CA ILE A 51 8.42 0.31 -1.66
C ILE A 51 7.39 -0.83 -1.71
N LEU A 52 6.81 -1.09 -2.89
CA LEU A 52 5.88 -2.20 -3.09
C LEU A 52 6.54 -3.56 -2.87
N LEU A 53 7.76 -3.75 -3.38
CA LEU A 53 8.53 -4.98 -3.18
C LEU A 53 8.84 -5.22 -1.70
N GLU A 54 9.33 -4.19 -0.99
CA GLU A 54 9.60 -4.27 0.45
C GLU A 54 8.37 -4.71 1.27
N ARG A 55 7.17 -4.25 0.87
CA ARG A 55 5.93 -4.59 1.58
C ARG A 55 5.33 -5.93 1.16
N ASN A 56 5.53 -6.35 -0.09
CA ASN A 56 5.03 -7.65 -0.56
C ASN A 56 5.65 -8.82 0.24
N ASP A 57 6.91 -8.69 0.64
CA ASP A 57 7.60 -9.69 1.46
C ASP A 57 6.98 -9.84 2.86
N GLU A 58 6.35 -8.79 3.39
CA GLU A 58 5.62 -8.85 4.67
C GLU A 58 4.22 -9.48 4.55
N TRP A 59 3.59 -9.40 3.38
CA TRP A 59 2.23 -9.90 3.14
C TRP A 59 2.18 -11.36 2.66
N ALA A 60 3.30 -11.90 2.17
CA ALA A 60 3.40 -13.28 1.72
C ALA A 60 3.56 -14.31 2.86
N VAL A 61 3.52 -13.87 4.13
CA VAL A 61 3.58 -14.71 5.35
C VAL A 61 2.19 -15.12 5.83
#